data_AF-A0A318I2T7-F1
#
_entry.id   AF-A0A318I2T7-F1
#
_cell.length_a   1.000
_cell.length_b   1.000
_cell.length_c   1.000
_cell.angle_alpha   90.00
_cell.angle_beta   90.00
_cell.angle_gamma   90.00
#
_symmetry.space_group_name_H-M   'P 1'
#
loop_
_entity.id
_entity.type
_entity.pdbx_description
1 polymer ?
#
loop_
_entity_poly.entity_id
_entity_poly.type
_entity_poly.pdbx_seq_one_letter_code
_entity_poly.pdbx_strand_id
1 'polypeptide(L)'
;MKGLQFLILAILLFSIEGSIAQEVVTTEQEKLTYYEQRAREDAQFEQSQELAEREEEEFWESQKEYEGRLKKRDKKAYKAYMKAKRDAYAVHRSHCDDHCHHSDHYHTHASFYYYHNEPYRYGSHSKGTTIRTGVGISTPSVRIGL
;
A
#
# COMPACT_ATOMS: atom_id res chain seq x y z
N MET A 1 -19.00 -53.58 32.66
CA MET A 1 -19.10 -52.11 32.44
C MET A 1 -17.84 -51.56 31.76
N LYS A 2 -17.44 -52.08 30.59
CA LYS A 2 -16.28 -51.57 29.82
C LYS A 2 -16.69 -51.03 28.45
N GLY A 3 -17.74 -51.60 27.84
CA GLY A 3 -18.28 -51.13 26.56
C GLY A 3 -18.97 -49.75 26.61
N LEU A 4 -19.46 -49.31 27.78
CA LEU A 4 -20.10 -48.00 27.92
C LEU A 4 -19.07 -46.85 27.93
N GLN A 5 -17.85 -47.11 28.42
CA GLN A 5 -16.77 -46.12 28.42
C GLN A 5 -16.23 -45.86 27.01
N PHE A 6 -16.17 -46.90 26.16
CA PHE A 6 -15.72 -46.75 24.77
C PHE A 6 -16.72 -45.97 23.89
N LEU A 7 -18.03 -46.04 24.20
CA LEU A 7 -19.05 -45.26 23.48
C LEU A 7 -18.99 -43.76 23.82
N ILE A 8 -18.63 -43.40 25.05
CA ILE A 8 -18.48 -41.98 25.46
C ILE A 8 -17.23 -41.36 24.84
N LEU A 9 -16.15 -42.12 24.65
CA LEU A 9 -14.93 -41.63 24.01
C LEU A 9 -15.11 -41.35 22.51
N ALA A 10 -15.98 -42.11 21.83
CA ALA A 10 -16.21 -41.95 20.39
C ALA A 10 -17.06 -40.72 20.02
N ILE A 11 -17.92 -40.25 20.94
CA ILE A 11 -18.81 -39.09 20.71
C ILE A 11 -18.05 -37.75 20.87
N LEU A 12 -16.96 -37.73 21.64
CA LEU A 12 -16.12 -36.54 21.83
C LEU A 12 -15.24 -36.19 20.62
N LEU A 13 -15.08 -37.09 19.65
CA LEU A 13 -14.27 -36.84 18.43
C LEU A 13 -15.07 -36.27 17.26
N PHE A 14 -16.39 -36.11 17.40
CA PHE A 14 -17.27 -35.65 16.30
C PHE A 14 -17.88 -34.27 16.52
N SER A 15 -17.44 -33.56 17.56
CA SER A 15 -17.98 -32.24 17.88
C SER A 15 -17.07 -31.14 17.34
N ILE A 16 -17.66 -30.35 16.43
CA ILE A 16 -17.29 -29.00 16.02
C ILE A 16 -16.40 -28.91 14.77
N GLU A 17 -17.03 -29.09 13.61
CA GLU A 17 -16.72 -28.26 12.43
C GLU A 17 -18.01 -27.66 11.88
N GLY A 18 -18.65 -26.82 12.69
CA GLY A 18 -19.67 -25.89 12.24
C GLY A 18 -19.03 -24.54 11.97
N SER A 19 -18.51 -24.33 10.76
CA SER A 19 -18.13 -22.98 10.33
C SER A 19 -19.41 -22.16 10.15
N ILE A 20 -19.77 -21.35 11.14
CA ILE A 20 -20.80 -20.33 10.96
C ILE A 20 -20.17 -19.23 10.12
N ALA A 21 -20.38 -19.29 8.80
CA ALA A 21 -20.23 -18.13 7.93
C ALA A 21 -21.40 -17.19 8.24
N GLN A 22 -21.26 -16.42 9.32
CA GLN A 22 -22.19 -15.33 9.59
C GLN A 22 -21.91 -14.26 8.55
N GLU A 23 -22.87 -14.05 7.65
CA GLU A 23 -22.88 -12.89 6.75
C GLU A 23 -23.16 -11.66 7.64
N VAL A 24 -22.12 -11.23 8.38
CA VAL A 24 -22.17 -9.99 9.14
C VAL A 24 -22.29 -8.91 8.08
N VAL A 25 -23.46 -8.28 8.00
CA VAL A 25 -23.63 -7.03 7.25
C VAL A 25 -22.78 -5.99 7.96
N THR A 26 -21.48 -6.00 7.67
CA THR A 26 -20.53 -5.04 8.22
C THR A 26 -20.93 -3.67 7.72
N THR A 27 -21.10 -2.73 8.65
CA THR A 27 -21.36 -1.35 8.28
C THR A 27 -20.18 -0.81 7.48
N GLU A 28 -20.43 0.18 6.62
CA GLU A 28 -19.35 0.86 5.88
C GLU A 28 -18.27 1.39 6.83
N GLN A 29 -18.65 1.85 8.02
CA GLN A 29 -17.71 2.33 9.04
C GLN A 29 -16.79 1.24 9.58
N GLU A 30 -17.32 0.05 9.88
CA GLU A 30 -16.53 -1.10 10.32
C GLU A 30 -15.57 -1.55 9.22
N LYS A 31 -16.03 -1.55 7.96
CA LYS A 31 -15.18 -1.86 6.82
C LYS A 31 -14.02 -0.88 6.67
N LEU A 32 -14.28 0.42 6.78
CA LEU A 32 -13.21 1.42 6.75
C LEU A 32 -12.22 1.21 7.90
N THR A 33 -12.72 0.97 9.10
CA THR A 33 -11.89 0.71 10.30
C THR A 33 -11.00 -0.51 10.10
N TYR A 34 -11.52 -1.59 9.50
CA TYR A 34 -10.75 -2.77 9.14
C TYR A 34 -9.58 -2.43 8.21
N TYR A 35 -9.82 -1.67 7.13
CA TYR A 35 -8.74 -1.33 6.19
C TYR A 35 -7.72 -0.36 6.78
N GLU A 36 -8.12 0.53 7.68
CA GLU A 36 -7.18 1.36 8.43
C GLU A 36 -6.29 0.52 9.33
N GLN A 37 -6.85 -0.45 10.05
CA GLN A 37 -6.06 -1.36 10.89
C GLN A 37 -5.11 -2.20 10.03
N ARG A 38 -5.63 -2.82 8.97
CA ARG A 38 -4.84 -3.64 8.05
C ARG A 38 -3.67 -2.86 7.45
N ALA A 39 -3.88 -1.60 7.07
CA ALA A 39 -2.81 -0.73 6.58
C ALA A 39 -1.69 -0.47 7.59
N ARG A 40 -2.03 -0.35 8.88
CA ARG A 40 -1.02 -0.17 9.95
C ARG A 40 -0.25 -1.47 10.17
N GLU A 41 -0.92 -2.60 10.18
CA GLU A 41 -0.29 -3.92 10.29
C GLU A 41 0.64 -4.20 9.12
N ASP A 42 0.20 -3.95 7.89
CA ASP A 42 1.04 -4.10 6.69
C ASP A 42 2.25 -3.15 6.75
N ALA A 43 2.07 -1.89 7.16
CA ALA A 43 3.18 -0.94 7.30
C ALA A 43 4.21 -1.39 8.36
N GLN A 44 3.75 -1.89 9.50
CA GLN A 44 4.63 -2.42 10.55
C GLN A 44 5.41 -3.64 10.06
N PHE A 45 4.73 -4.55 9.35
CA PHE A 45 5.37 -5.70 8.75
C PHE A 45 6.45 -5.26 7.76
N GLU A 46 6.10 -4.43 6.78
CA GLU A 46 7.00 -3.87 5.77
C GLU A 46 8.23 -3.19 6.38
N GLN A 47 8.05 -2.42 7.46
CA GLN A 47 9.12 -1.71 8.16
C GLN A 47 10.03 -2.60 9.01
N SER A 48 9.62 -3.84 9.26
CA SER A 48 10.36 -4.79 10.12
C SER A 48 11.03 -5.92 9.35
N GLN A 49 10.69 -6.07 8.07
CA GLN A 49 11.14 -7.18 7.24
C GLN A 49 12.51 -6.89 6.64
N GLU A 50 13.43 -7.85 6.76
CA GLU A 50 14.68 -7.88 6.02
C GLU A 50 14.61 -9.03 5.01
N LEU A 51 14.25 -8.71 3.77
CA LEU A 51 14.12 -9.69 2.69
C LEU A 51 15.34 -9.63 1.76
N ALA A 52 15.62 -10.74 1.09
CA ALA A 52 16.56 -10.73 -0.02
C ALA A 52 15.98 -9.92 -1.19
N GLU A 53 16.82 -9.25 -1.98
CA GLU A 53 16.40 -8.32 -3.04
C GLU A 53 15.28 -8.86 -3.95
N ARG A 54 15.41 -10.11 -4.40
CA ARG A 54 14.41 -10.74 -5.29
C ARG A 54 13.07 -10.99 -4.59
N GLU A 55 13.12 -11.43 -3.33
CA GLU A 55 11.92 -11.67 -2.53
C GLU A 55 11.23 -10.36 -2.17
N GLU A 56 12.02 -9.31 -1.94
CA GLU A 56 11.54 -7.97 -1.72
C GLU A 56 10.81 -7.40 -2.95
N GLU A 57 11.36 -7.57 -4.16
CA GLU A 57 10.68 -7.17 -5.39
C GLU A 57 9.33 -7.87 -5.58
N GLU A 58 9.30 -9.20 -5.40
CA GLU A 58 8.06 -10.00 -5.47
C GLU A 58 7.04 -9.55 -4.41
N PHE A 59 7.52 -9.27 -3.20
CA PHE A 59 6.70 -8.74 -2.11
C PHE A 59 6.06 -7.40 -2.51
N TRP A 60 6.83 -6.44 -3.02
CA TRP A 60 6.32 -5.13 -3.40
C TRP A 60 5.35 -5.19 -4.58
N GLU A 61 5.57 -6.09 -5.54
CA GLU A 61 4.61 -6.31 -6.63
C GLU A 61 3.29 -6.90 -6.12
N SER A 62 3.35 -7.86 -5.18
CA SER A 62 2.16 -8.40 -4.54
C SER A 62 1.37 -7.32 -3.78
N GLN A 63 2.09 -6.42 -3.10
CA GLN A 63 1.53 -5.31 -2.35
C GLN A 63 0.84 -4.31 -3.29
N LYS A 64 1.49 -3.93 -4.39
CA LYS A 64 0.89 -3.07 -5.43
C LYS A 64 -0.37 -3.71 -6.04
N GLU A 65 -0.35 -5.01 -6.27
CA GLU A 65 -1.48 -5.72 -6.85
C GLU A 65 -2.68 -5.72 -5.89
N TYR A 66 -2.44 -5.99 -4.59
CA TYR A 66 -3.46 -5.88 -3.55
C TYR A 66 -4.08 -4.48 -3.52
N GLU A 67 -3.25 -3.44 -3.46
CA GLU A 67 -3.69 -2.04 -3.44
C GLU A 67 -4.48 -1.66 -4.70
N GLY A 68 -4.02 -2.13 -5.85
CA GLY A 68 -4.70 -1.96 -7.14
C GLY A 68 -6.08 -2.63 -7.18
N ARG A 69 -6.19 -3.87 -6.69
CA ARG A 69 -7.47 -4.58 -6.57
C ARG A 69 -8.41 -3.91 -5.58
N LEU A 70 -7.89 -3.49 -4.42
CA LEU A 70 -8.67 -2.77 -3.40
C LEU A 70 -9.24 -1.48 -3.99
N LYS A 71 -8.43 -0.70 -4.69
CA LYS A 71 -8.85 0.53 -5.35
C LYS A 71 -9.94 0.32 -6.40
N LYS A 72 -9.85 -0.77 -7.18
CA LYS A 72 -10.87 -1.13 -8.18
C LYS A 72 -12.19 -1.54 -7.52
N ARG A 73 -12.13 -2.34 -6.45
CA ARG A 73 -13.30 -2.87 -5.74
C ARG A 73 -13.99 -1.82 -4.88
N ASP A 74 -13.22 -1.03 -4.14
CA ASP A 74 -13.73 -0.05 -3.18
C ASP A 74 -12.76 1.13 -3.02
N LYS A 75 -13.12 2.25 -3.63
CA LYS A 75 -12.32 3.47 -3.58
C LYS A 75 -12.29 4.12 -2.20
N LYS A 76 -13.32 3.95 -1.36
CA LYS A 76 -13.35 4.53 -0.01
C LYS A 76 -12.42 3.73 0.91
N ALA A 77 -12.53 2.41 0.88
CA ALA A 77 -11.62 1.51 1.57
C ALA A 77 -10.16 1.75 1.17
N TYR A 78 -9.89 1.88 -0.14
CA TYR A 78 -8.55 2.22 -0.61
C TYR A 78 -8.04 3.55 -0.06
N LYS A 79 -8.87 4.60 -0.02
CA LYS A 79 -8.47 5.89 0.57
C LYS A 79 -8.16 5.78 2.06
N ALA A 80 -8.98 5.03 2.81
CA ALA A 80 -8.74 4.79 4.23
C ALA A 80 -7.44 4.01 4.46
N TYR A 81 -7.23 2.93 3.69
CA TYR A 81 -6.00 2.14 3.68
C TYR A 81 -4.76 3.01 3.41
N MET A 82 -4.76 3.75 2.31
CA MET A 82 -3.63 4.62 1.92
C MET A 82 -3.36 5.72 2.96
N LYS A 83 -4.41 6.29 3.54
CA LYS A 83 -4.29 7.29 4.61
C LYS A 83 -3.60 6.70 5.83
N ALA A 84 -4.09 5.56 6.32
CA ALA A 84 -3.53 4.91 7.50
C ALA A 84 -2.09 4.41 7.28
N LYS A 85 -1.78 3.90 6.09
CA LYS A 85 -0.42 3.48 5.70
C LYS A 85 0.54 4.67 5.72
N ARG A 86 0.17 5.80 5.11
CA ARG A 86 0.95 7.03 5.18
C ARG A 86 1.19 7.48 6.61
N ASP A 87 0.14 7.52 7.43
CA ASP A 87 0.25 7.97 8.81
C ASP A 87 1.23 7.06 9.59
N ALA A 88 1.21 5.74 9.37
CA ALA A 88 2.18 4.80 9.94
C ALA A 88 3.61 5.01 9.44
N TYR A 89 3.80 5.19 8.12
CA TYR A 89 5.10 5.49 7.53
C TYR A 89 5.67 6.84 8.01
N ALA A 90 4.83 7.85 8.21
CA ALA A 90 5.24 9.14 8.75
C ALA A 90 5.73 9.02 10.20
N VAL A 91 5.05 8.20 11.03
CA VAL A 91 5.49 7.89 12.39
C VAL A 91 6.82 7.14 12.36
N HIS A 92 6.96 6.11 11.51
CA HIS A 92 8.23 5.39 11.38
C HIS A 92 9.36 6.33 11.00
N ARG A 93 9.17 7.17 9.98
CA ARG A 93 10.15 8.17 9.56
C ARG A 93 10.60 9.13 10.67
N SER A 94 9.71 9.46 11.62
CA SER A 94 10.09 10.34 12.74
C SER A 94 10.87 9.64 13.85
N HIS A 95 10.81 8.30 13.92
CA HIS A 95 11.50 7.49 14.93
C HIS A 95 12.69 6.73 14.36
N CYS A 96 12.77 6.63 13.04
CA CYS A 96 13.79 5.92 12.31
C CYS A 96 15.03 6.80 12.17
N ASP A 97 16.11 6.39 12.82
CA ASP A 97 17.41 7.07 12.84
C ASP A 97 18.44 6.27 12.01
N ASP A 98 19.73 6.57 12.19
CA ASP A 98 20.83 5.91 11.49
C ASP A 98 20.96 4.40 11.80
N HIS A 99 20.25 3.89 12.82
CA HIS A 99 20.20 2.45 13.16
C HIS A 99 19.11 1.68 12.41
N CYS A 100 18.20 2.38 11.72
CA CYS A 100 17.30 1.73 10.80
C CYS A 100 18.04 1.24 9.55
N HIS A 101 18.16 -0.08 9.41
CA HIS A 101 18.63 -0.67 8.17
C HIS A 101 17.44 -1.00 7.28
N HIS A 102 17.29 -0.22 6.21
CA HIS A 102 16.34 -0.50 5.13
C HIS A 102 17.08 -0.64 3.81
N SER A 103 16.56 -1.45 2.91
CA SER A 103 17.11 -1.58 1.57
C SER A 103 16.77 -0.36 0.69
N ASP A 104 17.49 -0.21 -0.42
CA ASP A 104 17.18 0.80 -1.44
C ASP A 104 15.78 0.61 -2.04
N HIS A 105 15.34 -0.65 -2.16
CA HIS A 105 14.00 -1.00 -2.62
C HIS A 105 12.95 -0.50 -1.63
N TYR A 106 13.10 -0.80 -0.33
CA TYR A 106 12.23 -0.26 0.70
C TYR A 106 12.15 1.28 0.61
N HIS A 107 13.28 1.98 0.50
CA HIS A 107 13.26 3.44 0.43
C HIS A 107 12.51 3.96 -0.80
N THR A 108 12.65 3.28 -1.94
CA THR A 108 11.92 3.58 -3.16
C THR A 108 10.42 3.43 -2.95
N HIS A 109 9.97 2.35 -2.32
CA HIS A 109 8.56 2.09 -2.04
C HIS A 109 7.98 2.96 -0.92
N ALA A 110 8.72 3.17 0.17
CA ALA A 110 8.34 4.08 1.25
C ALA A 110 8.09 5.50 0.74
N SER A 111 8.90 5.96 -0.24
CA SER A 111 8.73 7.27 -0.87
C SER A 111 7.37 7.48 -1.50
N PHE A 112 6.76 6.41 -2.04
CA PHE A 112 5.41 6.47 -2.61
C PHE A 112 4.39 6.87 -1.54
N TYR A 113 4.45 6.28 -0.35
CA TYR A 113 3.50 6.61 0.73
C TYR A 113 3.72 8.01 1.30
N TYR A 114 4.95 8.55 1.25
CA TYR A 114 5.25 9.93 1.66
C TYR A 114 4.73 10.98 0.67
N TYR A 115 5.02 10.81 -0.61
CA TYR A 115 4.86 11.87 -1.61
C TYR A 115 3.63 11.71 -2.50
N HIS A 116 3.14 10.49 -2.72
CA HIS A 116 1.99 10.24 -3.58
C HIS A 116 0.69 10.11 -2.78
N ASN A 117 0.03 11.25 -2.56
CA ASN A 117 -1.35 11.32 -2.03
C ASN A 117 -2.36 11.95 -2.99
N GLU A 118 -2.01 12.20 -4.24
CA GLU A 118 -3.03 12.59 -5.22
C GLU A 118 -3.71 11.35 -5.81
N PRO A 119 -5.05 11.34 -5.91
CA PRO A 119 -5.77 10.21 -6.49
C PRO A 119 -5.31 10.06 -7.93
N TYR A 120 -4.52 9.02 -8.25
CA TYR A 120 -4.03 8.67 -9.61
C TYR A 120 -4.52 9.68 -10.66
N ARG A 121 -3.85 10.83 -10.73
CA ARG A 121 -3.95 11.64 -11.93
C ARG A 121 -3.08 10.88 -12.88
N TYR A 122 -3.69 9.95 -13.62
CA TYR A 122 -3.14 9.46 -14.88
C TYR A 122 -2.50 10.68 -15.53
N GLY A 123 -1.18 10.65 -15.73
CA GLY A 123 -0.40 11.82 -16.10
C GLY A 123 -1.06 12.55 -17.26
N SER A 124 -1.91 13.51 -16.94
CA SER A 124 -2.29 14.56 -17.86
C SER A 124 -1.00 15.35 -17.88
N HIS A 125 -0.17 15.05 -18.88
CA HIS A 125 0.88 15.93 -19.32
C HIS A 125 0.24 17.31 -19.32
N SER A 126 0.59 18.12 -18.32
CA SER A 126 0.24 19.53 -18.31
C SER A 126 0.76 20.02 -19.64
N LYS A 127 -0.15 20.31 -20.58
CA LYS A 127 0.23 20.99 -21.81
C LYS A 127 0.80 22.30 -21.30
N GLY A 128 2.13 22.38 -21.28
CA GLY A 128 2.84 23.57 -20.87
C GLY A 128 2.18 24.73 -21.58
N THR A 129 1.55 25.60 -20.81
CA THR A 129 1.04 26.85 -21.35
C THR A 129 2.29 27.68 -21.58
N THR A 130 2.90 27.50 -22.75
CA THR A 130 3.95 28.39 -23.22
C THR A 130 3.28 29.75 -23.41
N ILE A 131 3.40 30.61 -22.41
CA ILE A 131 3.11 32.03 -22.58
C ILE A 131 4.18 32.54 -23.53
N ARG A 132 3.85 32.62 -24.82
CA ARG A 132 4.67 33.32 -25.82
C ARG A 132 4.63 34.81 -25.49
N THR A 133 5.57 35.29 -24.69
CA THR A 133 5.93 36.70 -24.71
C THR A 133 6.55 36.95 -26.08
N GLY A 134 5.87 37.70 -26.95
CA GLY A 134 6.26 37.99 -28.33
C GLY A 134 7.49 38.88 -28.50
N VAL A 135 8.50 38.71 -27.65
CA VAL A 135 9.77 39.43 -27.73
C VAL A 135 10.78 38.53 -28.42
N GLY A 136 10.77 38.56 -29.75
CA GLY A 136 11.83 37.97 -30.57
C GLY A 136 13.00 38.94 -30.69
N ILE A 137 14.09 38.68 -29.98
CA ILE A 137 15.35 39.41 -30.18
C ILE A 137 16.09 38.72 -31.34
N SER A 138 16.04 39.34 -32.51
CA SER A 138 16.85 38.93 -33.67
C SER A 138 18.28 39.42 -33.46
N THR A 139 19.22 38.50 -33.26
CA THR A 139 20.65 38.85 -33.24
C THR A 139 21.15 39.01 -34.68
N PRO A 140 21.78 40.14 -35.04
CA PRO A 140 22.27 40.36 -36.40
C PRO A 140 23.47 39.45 -36.68
N SER A 141 23.47 38.75 -37.81
CA SER A 141 24.62 37.95 -38.26
C SER A 141 25.59 38.84 -39.05
N VAL A 142 26.80 39.02 -38.54
CA VAL A 142 27.90 39.64 -39.31
C VAL A 142 28.64 38.53 -40.04
N ARG A 143 28.66 38.58 -41.37
CA ARG A 143 29.51 37.71 -42.20
C ARG A 143 30.81 38.45 -42.50
N ILE A 144 31.93 37.91 -42.02
CA ILE A 144 33.27 38.34 -42.44
C ILE A 144 33.65 37.43 -43.60
N GLY A 145 33.73 37.99 -44.80
CA GLY A 145 34.27 37.32 -46.00
C GLY A 145 35.80 37.33 -45.97
N LEU A 146 36.39 36.22 -46.42
CA LEU A 146 37.80 36.12 -46.83
C LEU A 146 37.92 36.46 -48.31
#